data_AF-A0A6G7BUL3-F1
#
_entry.id   AF-A0A6G7BUL3-F1
#
_cell.length_a   1.000
_cell.length_b   1.000
_cell.length_c   1.000
_cell.angle_alpha   90.00
_cell.angle_beta   90.00
_cell.angle_gamma   90.00
#
_symmetry.space_group_name_H-M   'P 1'
#
loop_
_entity.id
_entity.type
_entity.pdbx_description
1 polymer ?
#
loop_
_entity_poly.entity_id
_entity_poly.type
_entity_poly.pdbx_seq_one_letter_code
_entity_poly.pdbx_strand_id
1 'polypeptide(L)'
;MAEIKKRVLSFSNGKTIKLYGNSVAIGKSLEIAEAYAPNIFGFTAPVGDDKAGAVFNPHKLSADELQELADLNIRLWMDFKDSVRKHGINNTKLFNKEAVL
;
A
#
# COMPACT_ATOMS: atom_id res chain seq x y z
N MET A 1 8.75 9.33 -5.31
CA MET A 1 7.78 9.14 -4.22
C MET A 1 6.78 8.13 -4.74
N ALA A 2 6.39 7.17 -3.90
CA ALA A 2 5.51 6.11 -4.35
C ALA A 2 4.16 6.66 -4.83
N GLU A 3 3.69 6.14 -5.95
CA GLU A 3 2.40 6.47 -6.55
C GLU A 3 1.71 5.21 -7.07
N ILE A 4 0.37 5.24 -7.08
CA ILE A 4 -0.45 4.18 -7.69
C ILE A 4 -1.20 4.77 -8.87
N LYS A 5 -1.00 4.20 -10.06
CA LYS A 5 -1.73 4.58 -11.28
C LYS A 5 -2.07 3.34 -12.09
N LYS A 6 -3.35 3.13 -12.42
CA LYS A 6 -3.82 1.99 -13.22
C LYS A 6 -3.28 0.64 -12.70
N ARG A 7 -3.38 0.40 -11.38
CA ARG A 7 -2.86 -0.80 -10.70
C ARG A 7 -1.34 -1.01 -10.84
N VAL A 8 -0.58 0.07 -11.03
CA VAL A 8 0.88 0.04 -11.00
C VAL A 8 1.34 0.91 -9.85
N LEU A 9 2.05 0.30 -8.90
CA LEU A 9 2.81 0.99 -7.87
C LEU A 9 4.18 1.33 -8.44
N SER A 10 4.51 2.62 -8.53
CA SER A 10 5.81 3.10 -9.01
C SER A 10 6.57 3.78 -7.89
N PHE A 11 7.88 3.56 -7.81
CA PHE A 11 8.79 4.17 -6.82
C PHE A 11 9.64 5.27 -7.47
N SER A 12 10.26 6.13 -6.65
CA SER A 12 11.13 7.23 -7.14
C SER A 12 12.30 6.75 -8.01
N ASN A 13 12.81 5.55 -7.73
CA ASN A 13 13.94 4.94 -8.42
C ASN A 13 13.56 4.26 -9.75
N GLY A 14 12.31 4.39 -10.20
CA GLY A 14 11.81 3.80 -11.45
C GLY A 14 11.38 2.34 -11.33
N LYS A 15 11.52 1.69 -10.16
CA LYS A 15 10.96 0.36 -9.93
C LYS A 15 9.44 0.42 -9.97
N THR A 16 8.83 -0.63 -10.49
CA THR A 16 7.37 -0.77 -10.54
C THR A 16 6.92 -2.14 -10.06
N ILE A 17 5.74 -2.19 -9.46
CA ILE A 17 5.05 -3.42 -9.05
C ILE A 17 3.63 -3.36 -9.63
N LYS A 18 3.24 -4.42 -10.34
CA LYS A 18 1.86 -4.60 -10.78
C LYS A 18 1.04 -5.07 -9.59
N LEU A 19 0.02 -4.28 -9.26
CA LEU A 19 -0.93 -4.55 -8.20
C LEU A 19 -2.13 -5.37 -8.73
N TYR A 20 -2.79 -6.09 -7.83
CA TYR A 20 -4.06 -6.75 -8.14
C TYR A 20 -5.21 -5.75 -8.20
N GLY A 21 -5.21 -4.76 -7.31
CA GLY A 21 -6.18 -3.69 -7.18
C GLY A 21 -5.56 -2.30 -7.28
N ASN A 22 -6.30 -1.30 -6.79
CA ASN A 22 -5.90 0.11 -6.76
C ASN A 22 -5.61 0.62 -5.34
N SER A 23 -5.36 -0.29 -4.40
CA SER A 23 -5.20 0.05 -2.98
C SER A 23 -4.12 -0.79 -2.33
N VAL A 24 -3.32 -0.15 -1.49
CA VAL A 24 -2.32 -0.79 -0.63
C VAL A 24 -2.55 -0.28 0.79
N ALA A 25 -2.43 -1.16 1.79
CA ALA A 25 -2.55 -0.78 3.20
C ALA A 25 -1.45 -1.43 4.03
N ILE A 26 -1.07 -0.76 5.12
CA ILE A 26 -0.16 -1.28 6.14
C ILE A 26 -1.01 -1.79 7.31
N GLY A 27 -0.90 -3.08 7.62
CA GLY A 27 -1.61 -3.72 8.73
C GLY A 27 -0.93 -3.51 10.08
N LYS A 28 -1.60 -3.91 11.17
CA LYS A 28 -1.05 -3.85 12.54
C LYS A 28 0.23 -4.70 12.69
N SER A 29 0.37 -5.76 11.90
CA SER A 29 1.57 -6.60 11.82
C SER A 29 2.73 -5.96 11.04
N LEU A 30 2.57 -4.71 10.56
CA LEU A 30 3.49 -4.02 9.65
C LEU A 30 3.65 -4.68 8.28
N GLU A 31 2.76 -5.61 7.95
CA GLU A 31 2.68 -6.19 6.62
C GLU A 31 1.96 -5.25 5.67
N ILE A 32 2.36 -5.28 4.40
CA ILE A 32 1.83 -4.43 3.34
C ILE A 32 1.07 -5.34 2.38
N ALA A 33 -0.21 -5.04 2.15
CA ALA A 33 -1.08 -5.93 1.37
C ALA A 33 -2.15 -5.18 0.57
N GLU A 34 -2.77 -5.90 -0.35
CA GLU A 34 -3.94 -5.46 -1.13
C GLU A 34 -5.17 -6.31 -0.77
N ALA A 35 -5.79 -6.05 0.39
CA ALA A 35 -6.96 -6.78 0.86
C ALA A 35 -6.79 -8.32 0.80
N TYR A 36 -7.45 -9.00 -0.14
CA TYR A 36 -7.42 -10.46 -0.31
C TYR A 36 -6.28 -10.97 -1.23
N ALA A 37 -5.41 -10.10 -1.73
CA ALA A 37 -4.25 -10.50 -2.52
C ALA A 37 -3.06 -10.91 -1.63
N PRO A 38 -2.07 -11.64 -2.17
CA PRO A 38 -0.82 -11.90 -1.46
C PRO A 38 -0.14 -10.61 -0.98
N ASN A 39 0.53 -10.69 0.17
CA ASN A 39 1.26 -9.55 0.73
C ASN A 39 2.33 -9.05 -0.26
N ILE A 40 2.55 -7.74 -0.31
CA ILE A 40 3.66 -7.10 -1.02
C ILE A 40 4.94 -7.23 -0.18
N PHE A 41 4.80 -7.10 1.14
CA PHE A 41 5.85 -7.26 2.13
C PHE A 41 5.22 -7.83 3.41
N GLY A 42 5.87 -8.78 4.07
CA GLY A 42 5.36 -9.27 5.34
C GLY A 42 6.21 -10.32 6.02
N PHE A 43 5.56 -11.20 6.78
CA PHE A 43 6.20 -12.22 7.59
C PHE A 43 5.69 -13.62 7.21
N THR A 44 6.61 -14.51 6.88
CA THR A 44 6.31 -15.93 6.73
C THR A 44 6.53 -16.61 8.06
N ALA A 45 5.44 -17.11 8.66
CA ALA A 45 5.52 -17.91 9.87
C ALA A 45 6.37 -19.17 9.66
N PRO A 46 7.11 -19.61 10.68
CA PRO A 46 7.86 -20.85 10.57
C PRO A 46 6.95 -22.05 10.37
N VAL A 47 7.42 -23.02 9.60
CA VAL A 47 6.76 -24.32 9.42
C VAL A 47 7.53 -25.34 10.25
N GLY A 48 6.91 -25.80 11.35
CA GLY A 48 7.49 -26.75 12.32
C GLY A 48 8.06 -26.09 13.57
N ASP A 49 8.41 -26.90 14.56
CA ASP A 49 8.71 -26.46 15.94
C ASP A 49 10.06 -25.74 16.13
N ASP A 50 11.00 -25.84 15.19
CA ASP A 50 12.39 -25.37 15.36
C ASP A 50 12.85 -24.31 14.34
N LYS A 51 11.93 -23.59 13.69
CA LYS A 51 12.31 -22.58 12.69
C LYS A 51 11.96 -21.17 13.17
N ALA A 52 12.88 -20.23 12.93
CA ALA A 52 12.56 -18.81 12.95
C ALA A 52 11.74 -18.47 11.70
N GLY A 53 10.75 -17.58 11.84
CA GLY A 53 10.05 -17.05 10.68
C GLY A 53 10.97 -16.20 9.79
N ALA A 54 10.50 -15.87 8.59
CA ALA A 54 11.28 -15.15 7.60
C ALA A 54 10.57 -13.88 7.14
N VAL A 55 11.35 -12.88 6.75
CA VAL A 55 10.81 -11.71 6.05
C VAL A 55 10.37 -12.14 4.66
N PHE A 56 9.09 -11.92 4.36
CA PHE A 56 8.52 -12.10 3.04
C PHE A 56 8.69 -10.81 2.23
N ASN A 57 9.61 -10.82 1.25
CA ASN A 57 9.88 -9.68 0.39
C ASN A 57 10.07 -10.13 -1.08
N PRO A 58 9.01 -10.63 -1.73
CA PRO A 58 9.10 -11.23 -3.07
C PRO A 58 9.55 -10.23 -4.15
N HIS A 59 9.32 -8.93 -3.94
CA HIS A 59 9.69 -7.86 -4.85
C HIS A 59 11.07 -7.24 -4.54
N LYS A 60 11.82 -7.78 -3.56
CA LYS A 60 13.12 -7.26 -3.13
C LYS A 60 13.08 -5.76 -2.84
N LEU A 61 12.06 -5.33 -2.10
CA LEU A 61 11.88 -3.94 -1.71
C LEU A 61 13.05 -3.45 -0.86
N SER A 62 13.57 -2.27 -1.17
CA SER A 62 14.59 -1.60 -0.35
C SER A 62 13.95 -0.90 0.86
N ALA A 63 14.78 -0.45 1.81
CA ALA A 63 14.31 0.36 2.92
C ALA A 63 13.64 1.66 2.44
N ASP A 64 14.24 2.34 1.47
CA ASP A 64 13.69 3.58 0.89
C ASP A 64 12.34 3.35 0.21
N GLU A 65 12.18 2.23 -0.50
CA GLU A 65 10.90 1.86 -1.13
C GLU A 65 9.81 1.61 -0.08
N LEU A 66 10.15 0.99 1.06
CA LEU A 66 9.22 0.81 2.18
C LEU A 66 8.85 2.15 2.84
N GLN A 67 9.79 3.08 2.98
CA GLN A 67 9.50 4.44 3.45
C GLN A 67 8.58 5.18 2.48
N GLU A 68 8.83 5.11 1.17
CA GLU A 68 7.97 5.73 0.16
C GLU A 68 6.53 5.16 0.22
N LEU A 69 6.37 3.87 0.47
CA LEU A 69 5.06 3.22 0.68
C LEU A 69 4.35 3.72 1.94
N ALA A 70 5.08 3.91 3.04
CA ALA A 70 4.54 4.50 4.26
C ALA A 70 4.08 5.94 4.02
N ASP A 71 4.90 6.75 3.34
CA ASP A 71 4.56 8.12 2.97
C ASP A 71 3.34 8.20 2.06
N LEU A 72 3.20 7.28 1.10
CA LEU A 72 2.01 7.15 0.28
C LEU A 72 0.76 6.89 1.13
N ASN A 73 0.80 5.95 2.09
CA ASN A 73 -0.32 5.67 2.97
C ASN A 73 -0.72 6.90 3.82
N ILE A 74 0.28 7.59 4.38
CA ILE A 74 0.07 8.82 5.16
C ILE A 74 -0.62 9.89 4.31
N ARG A 75 -0.14 10.10 3.08
CA ARG A 75 -0.73 11.07 2.15
C ARG A 75 -2.17 10.72 1.81
N LEU A 76 -2.46 9.46 1.50
CA LEU A 76 -3.82 9.01 1.22
C LEU A 76 -4.76 9.26 2.42
N TRP A 77 -4.28 9.06 3.65
CA TRP A 77 -5.06 9.39 4.85
C TRP A 77 -5.28 10.90 5.01
N MET A 78 -4.27 11.71 4.72
CA MET A 78 -4.39 13.17 4.76
C MET A 78 -5.39 13.67 3.71
N ASP A 79 -5.25 13.24 2.46
CA ASP A 79 -6.13 13.59 1.35
C ASP A 79 -7.57 13.17 1.64
N PHE A 80 -7.78 11.97 2.19
CA PHE A 80 -9.11 11.50 2.59
C PHE A 80 -9.72 12.39 3.68
N LYS A 81 -8.96 12.70 4.75
CA LYS A 81 -9.43 13.58 5.83
C LYS A 81 -9.78 14.97 5.30
N ASP A 82 -8.96 15.55 4.44
CA ASP A 82 -9.18 16.87 3.88
C ASP A 82 -10.40 16.89 2.96
N SER A 83 -10.58 15.85 2.16
CA SER A 83 -11.76 15.69 1.31
C SER A 83 -13.05 15.55 2.16
N VAL A 84 -13.03 14.73 3.22
CA VAL A 84 -14.15 14.60 4.17
C VAL A 84 -14.48 15.94 4.82
N ARG A 85 -13.49 16.70 5.29
CA ARG A 85 -13.69 18.02 5.91
C ARG A 85 -14.31 19.02 4.92
N LYS A 86 -13.83 19.01 3.68
CA LYS A 86 -14.25 19.98 2.65
C LYS A 86 -15.62 19.66 2.07
N HIS A 87 -15.96 18.39 1.90
CA HIS A 87 -17.14 17.97 1.13
C HIS A 87 -18.23 17.29 1.98
N GLY A 88 -17.88 16.77 3.16
CA GLY A 88 -18.78 15.95 3.98
C GLY A 88 -18.98 14.54 3.42
N ILE A 89 -19.59 13.65 4.21
CA ILE A 89 -19.71 12.21 3.89
C ILE A 89 -20.80 11.89 2.85
N ASN A 90 -21.71 12.83 2.57
CA ASN A 90 -22.84 12.62 1.67
C ASN A 90 -22.67 13.31 0.30
N ASN A 91 -21.45 13.72 -0.05
CA ASN A 91 -21.17 14.45 -1.28
C ASN A 91 -20.22 13.66 -2.19
N THR A 92 -20.63 13.42 -3.44
CA THR A 92 -19.82 12.66 -4.42
C THR A 92 -18.48 13.33 -4.77
N LYS A 93 -18.32 14.63 -4.48
CA LYS A 93 -17.05 15.35 -4.60
C LYS A 93 -15.98 14.88 -3.61
N LEU A 94 -16.37 14.07 -2.61
CA LEU A 94 -15.45 13.43 -1.68
C LEU A 94 -14.45 12.49 -2.39
N PHE A 95 -14.85 11.87 -3.50
CA PHE A 95 -14.06 10.84 -4.17
C PHE A 95 -13.26 11.38 -5.36
N ASN A 96 -12.02 10.89 -5.51
CA ASN A 96 -11.24 11.08 -6.74
C ASN A 96 -11.72 10.10 -7.82
N LYS A 97 -12.55 10.59 -8.75
CA LYS A 97 -13.17 9.77 -9.80
C LYS A 97 -12.16 9.20 -10.81
N GLU A 98 -11.02 9.87 -11.02
CA GLU A 98 -9.96 9.37 -11.91
C GLU A 98 -9.26 8.13 -11.35
N ALA A 99 -9.31 7.93 -10.03
CA ALA A 99 -8.74 6.77 -9.35
C ALA A 99 -9.73 5.60 -9.17
N VAL A 100 -11.03 5.83 -9.44
CA VAL A 100 -12.10 4.82 -9.30
C VAL A 100 -12.30 3.99 -10.58
N LEU A 101 -11.92 4.54 -11.74
CA LEU A 101 -12.10 3.96 -13.08
C LEU A 101 -10.79 3.37 -13.63
#